data_AF-A0A381Y879-F1
#
_entry.id   AF-A0A381Y879-F1
#
_cell.length_a   1.000
_cell.length_b   1.000
_cell.length_c   1.000
_cell.angle_alpha   90.00
_cell.angle_beta   90.00
_cell.angle_gamma   90.00
#
_symmetry.space_group_name_H-M   'P 1'
#
loop_
_entity.id
_entity.type
_entity.pdbx_description
1 polymer ?
#
loop_
_entity_poly.entity_id
_entity_poly.type
_entity_poly.pdbx_seq_one_letter_code
_entity_poly.pdbx_strand_id
1 'polypeptide(L)'
;PGLIAVFIYALPPIVRLTNLGIRLVDKEVLEASESFGASYSQKLFGVQIPLALPNIFAGVNQTIMMALAMVVIASMIGVKGLGVPVLRAVSNQYLALGMLNGLAIVALAIIFDRISQSFGKRMQKHLESAHGV
;
A
#
# COMPACT_ATOMS: atom_id res chain seq x y z
N PRO A 1 10.99 -13.44 -13.49
CA PRO A 1 9.95 -14.29 -12.86
C PRO A 1 9.51 -13.80 -11.47
N GLY A 2 10.41 -13.63 -10.49
CA GLY A 2 9.97 -13.32 -9.12
C GLY A 2 9.37 -11.92 -8.88
N LEU A 3 9.68 -10.91 -9.69
CA LEU A 3 8.97 -9.62 -9.64
C LEU A 3 7.46 -9.79 -9.95
N ILE A 4 7.13 -10.67 -10.90
CA ILE A 4 5.73 -10.98 -11.26
C ILE A 4 5.04 -11.67 -10.07
N ALA A 5 5.73 -12.58 -9.37
CA ALA A 5 5.19 -13.22 -8.18
C ALA A 5 4.92 -12.21 -7.04
N VAL A 6 5.84 -11.28 -6.81
CA VAL A 6 5.65 -10.18 -5.83
C VAL A 6 4.46 -9.30 -6.21
N PHE A 7 4.33 -8.97 -7.50
CA PHE A 7 3.21 -8.16 -8.00
C PHE A 7 1.86 -8.86 -7.78
N ILE A 8 1.73 -10.12 -8.21
CA ILE A 8 0.51 -10.92 -8.01
C ILE A 8 0.17 -11.05 -6.53
N TYR A 9 1.18 -11.24 -5.67
CA TYR A 9 0.99 -11.36 -4.23
C TYR A 9 0.52 -10.05 -3.56
N ALA A 10 1.02 -8.91 -4.01
CA ALA A 10 0.76 -7.61 -3.39
C ALA A 10 -0.46 -6.86 -3.98
N LEU A 11 -1.01 -7.35 -5.10
CA LEU A 11 -2.18 -6.78 -5.78
C LEU A 11 -3.51 -6.82 -4.99
N PRO A 12 -3.88 -7.92 -4.29
CA PRO A 12 -5.18 -8.02 -3.63
C PRO A 12 -5.54 -6.87 -2.68
N PRO A 13 -4.66 -6.41 -1.75
CA PRO A 13 -5.02 -5.35 -0.81
C PRO A 13 -5.33 -4.01 -1.47
N ILE A 14 -4.55 -3.56 -2.47
CA ILE A 14 -4.81 -2.29 -3.15
C ILE A 14 -6.12 -2.31 -3.93
N VAL A 15 -6.43 -3.42 -4.63
CA VAL A 15 -7.71 -3.57 -5.35
C VAL A 15 -8.88 -3.60 -4.36
N ARG A 16 -8.76 -4.38 -3.28
CA ARG A 16 -9.82 -4.51 -2.28
C ARG A 16 -10.12 -3.19 -1.58
N LEU A 17 -9.09 -2.48 -1.13
CA LEU A 17 -9.26 -1.25 -0.38
C LEU A 17 -9.64 -0.06 -1.26
N THR A 18 -9.25 -0.07 -2.53
CA THR A 18 -9.78 0.90 -3.51
C THR A 18 -11.27 0.68 -3.76
N ASN A 19 -11.71 -0.56 -4.01
CA ASN A 19 -13.12 -0.89 -4.21
C ASN A 19 -13.95 -0.58 -2.94
N LEU A 20 -13.42 -0.92 -1.76
CA LEU A 20 -14.04 -0.56 -0.48
C LEU A 20 -14.16 0.97 -0.34
N GLY A 21 -13.09 1.70 -0.61
CA GLY A 21 -13.07 3.16 -0.52
C GLY A 21 -14.13 3.83 -1.39
N ILE A 22 -14.27 3.38 -2.64
CA ILE A 22 -15.28 3.90 -3.57
C ILE A 22 -16.70 3.59 -3.08
N ARG A 23 -16.93 2.40 -2.52
CA ARG A 23 -18.24 1.97 -2.01
C ARG A 23 -18.65 2.63 -0.70
N LEU A 24 -17.68 3.11 0.07
CA LEU A 24 -17.90 3.83 1.34
C LEU A 24 -18.18 5.32 1.13
N VAL A 25 -18.10 5.83 -0.11
CA VAL A 25 -18.48 7.21 -0.42
C VAL A 25 -19.98 7.38 -0.18
N ASP A 26 -20.33 8.45 0.53
CA ASP A 26 -21.72 8.76 0.88
C ASP A 26 -22.60 8.89 -0.38
N LYS A 27 -23.75 8.22 -0.35
CA LYS A 27 -24.73 8.27 -1.43
C LYS A 27 -25.34 9.65 -1.56
N GLU A 28 -25.54 10.39 -0.46
CA GLU A 28 -26.12 11.74 -0.50
C GLU A 28 -25.20 12.70 -1.27
N VAL A 29 -23.87 12.60 -1.07
CA VAL A 29 -22.88 13.39 -1.81
C VAL A 29 -22.85 13.01 -3.28
N LEU A 30 -23.05 11.74 -3.60
CA LEU A 30 -23.16 11.23 -4.97
C LEU A 30 -24.41 11.73 -5.68
N GLU A 31 -25.56 11.69 -5.02
CA GLU A 31 -26.86 12.17 -5.54
C GLU A 31 -26.87 13.70 -5.69
N ALA A 32 -26.24 14.42 -4.77
CA ALA A 32 -26.00 15.85 -4.90
C ALA A 32 -25.16 16.16 -6.14
N SER A 33 -24.05 15.44 -6.36
CA SER A 33 -23.21 15.63 -7.55
C SER A 33 -23.97 15.38 -8.86
N GLU A 34 -24.89 14.40 -8.89
CA GLU A 34 -25.77 14.16 -10.04
C GLU A 34 -26.77 15.28 -10.24
N SER A 35 -27.35 15.79 -9.16
CA SER A 35 -28.32 16.90 -9.19
C SER A 35 -27.69 18.18 -9.74
N PHE A 36 -26.38 18.38 -9.53
CA PHE A 36 -25.60 19.45 -10.15
C PHE A 36 -25.13 19.16 -11.59
N GLY A 37 -25.53 18.03 -12.18
CA GLY A 37 -25.25 17.69 -13.57
C GLY A 37 -23.85 17.12 -13.82
N ALA A 38 -23.17 16.57 -12.79
CA ALA A 38 -21.84 15.99 -12.98
C ALA A 38 -21.90 14.72 -13.85
N SER A 39 -21.08 14.68 -14.90
CA SER A 39 -20.87 13.46 -15.70
C SER A 39 -20.17 12.36 -14.88
N TYR A 40 -20.25 11.11 -15.33
CA TYR A 40 -19.63 9.96 -14.65
C TYR A 40 -18.13 10.18 -14.35
N SER A 41 -17.37 10.70 -15.31
CA SER A 41 -15.94 10.97 -15.12
C SER A 41 -15.69 12.11 -14.12
N GLN A 42 -16.51 13.17 -14.13
CA GLN A 42 -16.41 14.26 -13.15
C GLN A 42 -16.77 13.79 -11.75
N LYS A 43 -17.79 12.94 -11.62
CA LYS A 43 -18.15 12.30 -10.35
C LYS A 43 -17.04 11.38 -9.85
N LEU A 44 -16.48 10.53 -10.71
CA LEU A 44 -15.43 9.58 -10.32
C LEU A 44 -14.17 10.33 -9.85
N PHE A 45 -13.62 11.21 -10.69
CA PHE A 45 -12.35 11.88 -10.38
C PHE A 45 -12.50 13.10 -9.46
N GLY A 46 -13.66 13.75 -9.47
CA GLY A 46 -13.92 14.97 -8.69
C GLY A 46 -14.55 14.71 -7.32
N VAL A 47 -15.23 13.58 -7.12
CA VAL A 47 -15.94 13.27 -5.86
C VAL A 47 -15.48 11.93 -5.28
N GLN A 48 -15.66 10.82 -6.01
CA GLN A 48 -15.42 9.48 -5.46
C GLN A 48 -13.96 9.23 -5.12
N ILE A 49 -13.03 9.51 -6.04
CA ILE A 49 -11.59 9.26 -5.83
C ILE A 49 -11.06 10.09 -4.65
N PRO A 50 -11.28 11.43 -4.58
CA PRO A 50 -10.86 12.24 -3.44
C PRO A 50 -11.37 11.71 -2.09
N LEU A 51 -12.66 11.33 -2.02
CA LEU A 51 -13.27 10.81 -0.80
C LEU A 51 -12.79 9.39 -0.45
N ALA A 52 -12.45 8.59 -1.45
CA ALA A 52 -11.90 7.24 -1.29
C ALA A 52 -10.39 7.23 -0.99
N LEU A 53 -9.67 8.35 -1.16
CA LEU A 53 -8.22 8.43 -0.99
C LEU A 53 -7.69 7.81 0.32
N PRO A 54 -8.29 8.04 1.51
CA PRO A 54 -7.80 7.44 2.74
C PRO A 54 -7.76 5.90 2.68
N ASN A 55 -8.80 5.29 2.10
CA ASN A 55 -8.88 3.84 1.91
C ASN A 55 -7.88 3.35 0.85
N ILE A 56 -7.71 4.09 -0.25
CA ILE A 56 -6.72 3.77 -1.28
C ILE A 56 -5.31 3.78 -0.68
N PHE A 57 -4.96 4.80 0.13
CA PHE A 57 -3.66 4.88 0.80
C PHE A 57 -3.46 3.79 1.85
N ALA A 58 -4.51 3.38 2.57
CA ALA A 58 -4.45 2.19 3.42
C ALA A 58 -4.13 0.93 2.58
N GLY A 59 -4.69 0.84 1.37
CA GLY A 59 -4.38 -0.21 0.39
C GLY A 59 -2.93 -0.20 -0.06
N VAL A 60 -2.42 0.97 -0.42
CA VAL A 60 -1.01 1.18 -0.79
C VAL A 60 -0.08 0.74 0.35
N ASN A 61 -0.38 1.11 1.60
CA ASN A 61 0.44 0.68 2.74
C ASN A 61 0.48 -0.85 2.86
N GLN A 62 -0.67 -1.51 2.77
CA GLN A 62 -0.74 -2.98 2.82
C GLN A 62 0.01 -3.63 1.66
N THR A 63 -0.12 -3.11 0.44
CA THR A 63 0.62 -3.59 -0.74
C THR A 63 2.13 -3.46 -0.55
N ILE A 64 2.62 -2.34 -0.01
CA ILE A 64 4.06 -2.15 0.28
C ILE A 64 4.53 -3.19 1.30
N MET A 65 3.79 -3.37 2.40
CA MET A 65 4.16 -4.32 3.45
C MET A 65 4.19 -5.77 2.92
N MET A 66 3.19 -6.16 2.12
CA MET A 66 3.16 -7.48 1.47
C MET A 66 4.29 -7.65 0.47
N ALA A 67 4.59 -6.63 -0.35
CA ALA A 67 5.68 -6.68 -1.31
C ALA A 67 7.04 -6.86 -0.62
N LEU A 68 7.31 -6.11 0.45
CA LEU A 68 8.55 -6.19 1.22
C LEU A 68 8.73 -7.55 1.90
N ALA A 69 7.66 -8.12 2.46
CA ALA A 69 7.69 -9.48 3.01
C ALA A 69 8.06 -10.51 1.94
N MET A 70 7.54 -10.35 0.72
CA MET A 70 7.77 -11.28 -0.39
C MET A 70 9.19 -11.18 -0.99
N VAL A 71 9.94 -10.10 -0.77
CA VAL A 71 11.31 -9.94 -1.30
C VAL A 71 12.26 -11.05 -0.81
N VAL A 72 12.10 -11.51 0.43
CA VAL A 72 12.92 -12.59 1.00
C VAL A 72 12.63 -13.92 0.31
N ILE A 73 11.35 -14.23 0.10
CA ILE A 73 10.90 -15.45 -0.58
C ILE A 73 11.32 -15.43 -2.05
N ALA A 74 11.18 -14.27 -2.71
CA ALA A 74 11.61 -14.09 -4.10
C ALA A 74 13.10 -14.40 -4.29
N SER A 75 13.95 -14.12 -3.31
CA SER A 75 15.37 -14.49 -3.36
C SER A 75 15.62 -16.00 -3.37
N MET A 76 14.69 -16.83 -2.88
CA MET A 76 14.80 -18.30 -2.93
C MET A 76 14.72 -18.85 -4.35
N ILE A 77 14.03 -18.15 -5.26
CA ILE A 77 13.91 -18.52 -6.68
C ILE A 77 14.93 -17.78 -7.57
N GLY A 78 16.02 -17.29 -6.98
CA GLY A 78 17.13 -16.67 -7.71
C GLY A 78 16.98 -15.19 -8.01
N VAL A 79 16.01 -14.49 -7.40
CA VAL A 79 15.90 -13.02 -7.55
C VAL A 79 16.99 -12.34 -6.72
N LYS A 80 17.82 -11.54 -7.41
CA LYS A 80 18.80 -10.66 -6.76
C LYS A 80 18.06 -9.58 -5.96
N GLY A 81 18.46 -9.34 -4.73
CA GLY A 81 17.84 -8.33 -3.88
C GLY A 81 18.22 -8.47 -2.41
N LEU A 82 17.50 -7.72 -1.57
CA LEU A 82 17.72 -7.65 -0.11
C LEU A 82 17.55 -9.01 0.60
N GLY A 83 16.83 -9.95 0.01
CA GLY A 83 16.63 -11.30 0.55
C GLY A 83 17.85 -12.22 0.39
N VAL A 84 18.78 -11.93 -0.52
CA VAL A 84 19.92 -12.82 -0.83
C VAL A 84 20.88 -12.98 0.35
N PRO A 85 21.31 -11.92 1.05
CA PRO A 85 22.19 -12.05 2.22
C PRO A 85 21.54 -12.83 3.37
N VAL A 86 20.23 -12.64 3.59
CA VAL A 86 19.45 -13.40 4.58
C VAL A 86 19.43 -14.88 4.22
N LEU A 87 19.07 -15.20 2.97
CA LEU A 87 19.00 -16.59 2.50
C LEU A 87 20.35 -17.30 2.59
N ARG A 88 21.45 -16.63 2.21
CA ARG A 88 22.81 -17.18 2.33
C ARG A 88 23.19 -17.45 3.78
N ALA A 89 22.87 -16.54 4.70
CA ALA A 89 23.16 -16.72 6.10
C ALA A 89 22.40 -17.92 6.70
N VAL A 90 21.13 -18.08 6.34
CA VAL A 90 20.31 -19.23 6.74
C VAL A 90 20.86 -20.54 6.13
N SER A 91 21.17 -20.53 4.83
CA SER A 91 21.73 -21.69 4.13
C SER A 91 23.06 -22.15 4.72
N ASN A 92 23.91 -21.22 5.15
CA ASN A 92 25.22 -21.51 5.73
C ASN A 92 25.20 -21.69 7.26
N GLN A 93 24.00 -21.78 7.88
CA GLN A 93 23.83 -21.91 9.33
C GLN A 93 24.45 -20.77 10.16
N TYR A 94 24.70 -19.61 9.55
CA TYR A 94 25.18 -18.41 10.24
C TYR A 94 24.01 -17.59 10.79
N LEU A 95 23.41 -18.08 11.88
CA LEU A 95 22.22 -17.46 12.48
C LEU A 95 22.42 -15.98 12.84
N ALA A 96 23.55 -15.63 13.44
CA ALA A 96 23.86 -14.24 13.82
C ALA A 96 23.87 -13.30 12.61
N LEU A 97 24.47 -13.73 11.50
CA LEU A 97 24.48 -12.97 10.24
C LEU A 97 23.08 -12.88 9.62
N GLY A 98 22.30 -13.95 9.74
CA GLY A 98 20.90 -13.99 9.28
C GLY A 98 20.02 -13.01 10.04
N MET A 99 20.17 -12.93 11.36
CA MET A 99 19.48 -11.96 12.21
C MET A 99 19.87 -10.53 11.87
N LEU A 100 21.16 -10.23 11.71
CA LEU A 100 21.63 -8.88 11.38
C LEU A 100 21.04 -8.42 10.03
N ASN A 101 21.08 -9.28 9.02
CA ASN A 101 20.50 -8.98 7.71
C ASN A 101 18.97 -8.86 7.78
N GLY A 102 18.30 -9.71 8.56
CA GLY A 102 16.85 -9.62 8.77
C GLY A 102 16.43 -8.32 9.45
N LEU A 103 17.16 -7.89 10.47
CA LEU A 103 16.93 -6.61 11.16
C LEU A 103 17.12 -5.41 10.23
N ALA A 104 18.08 -5.46 9.31
CA ALA A 104 18.25 -4.42 8.29
C ALA A 104 17.02 -4.31 7.36
N ILE A 105 16.43 -5.44 6.97
CA ILE A 105 15.19 -5.45 6.17
C ILE A 105 14.00 -4.92 6.99
N VAL A 106 13.88 -5.32 8.26
CA VAL A 106 12.82 -4.81 9.15
C VAL A 106 12.94 -3.30 9.35
N ALA A 107 14.16 -2.78 9.53
CA ALA A 107 14.39 -1.34 9.64
C ALA A 107 13.93 -0.60 8.37
N LEU A 108 14.23 -1.13 7.18
CA LEU A 108 13.71 -0.59 5.92
C LEU A 108 12.18 -0.65 5.85
N ALA A 109 11.58 -1.76 6.25
CA ALA A 109 10.12 -1.90 6.28
C ALA A 109 9.46 -0.86 7.20
N ILE A 110 10.03 -0.61 8.38
CA ILE A 110 9.56 0.42 9.30
C ILE A 110 9.69 1.82 8.69
N ILE A 111 10.79 2.10 7.98
CA ILE A 111 10.96 3.39 7.28
C ILE A 111 9.87 3.56 6.21
N PHE A 112 9.64 2.55 5.38
CA PHE A 112 8.58 2.58 4.36
C PHE A 112 7.20 2.76 4.98
N ASP A 113 6.88 2.02 6.04
CA ASP A 113 5.61 2.14 6.75
C ASP A 113 5.42 3.55 7.34
N ARG A 114 6.44 4.13 7.98
CA ARG A 114 6.35 5.50 8.51
C ARG A 114 6.16 6.56 7.42
N ILE A 115 6.87 6.43 6.31
CA ILE A 115 6.73 7.35 5.17
C ILE A 115 5.30 7.25 4.61
N SER A 116 4.83 6.03 4.34
CA SER A 116 3.50 5.73 3.83
C SER A 116 2.39 6.26 4.75
N GLN A 117 2.49 6.03 6.06
CA GLN A 117 1.55 6.58 7.05
C GLN A 117 1.58 8.11 7.13
N SER A 118 2.76 8.74 7.00
CA SER A 118 2.88 10.20 6.99
C SER A 118 2.11 10.81 5.81
N PHE A 119 2.25 10.20 4.62
CA PHE A 119 1.47 10.58 3.44
C PHE A 119 -0.04 10.40 3.65
N GLY A 120 -0.47 9.25 4.21
CA GLY A 120 -1.87 8.99 4.52
C GLY A 120 -2.47 10.01 5.51
N LYS A 121 -1.76 10.30 6.61
CA LYS A 121 -2.20 11.26 7.63
C LYS A 121 -2.29 12.69 7.11
N ARG A 122 -1.35 13.09 6.24
CA ARG A 122 -1.39 14.43 5.61
C ARG A 122 -2.62 14.58 4.72
N MET A 123 -2.98 13.53 3.97
CA MET A 123 -4.15 13.54 3.09
C MET A 123 -5.46 13.61 3.89
N GLN A 124 -5.55 12.84 4.99
CA GLN A 124 -6.72 12.87 5.87
C GLN A 124 -6.93 14.25 6.49
N LYS A 125 -5.85 14.91 6.95
CA LYS A 125 -5.92 16.30 7.47
C LYS A 125 -6.42 17.31 6.43
N HIS A 126 -6.08 17.14 5.15
CA HIS A 126 -6.56 18.03 4.08
C HIS A 126 -8.05 17.84 3.79
N LEU A 127 -8.57 16.61 3.86
CA LEU A 127 -10.00 16.33 3.76
C LEU A 127 -10.79 16.89 4.96
N GLU A 128 -10.27 16.72 6.18
CA GLU A 128 -10.86 17.30 7.40
C GLU A 128 -10.86 18.84 7.36
N SER A 129 -9.77 19.47 6.92
CA SER A 129 -9.68 20.94 6.81
C SER A 129 -10.55 21.52 5.69
N ALA A 130 -10.85 20.75 4.64
CA ALA A 130 -11.73 21.18 3.55
C ALA A 130 -13.23 21.04 3.89
N HIS A 131 -13.58 20.17 4.84
CA HIS A 131 -14.97 19.94 5.28
C HIS A 131 -15.37 20.71 6.54
N GLY A 132 -14.51 21.57 7.09
CA GLY A 132 -14.89 22.56 8.10
C GLY A 132 -15.62 21.96 9.30
N VAL A 133 -15.02 20.94 9.94
CA VAL A 133 -15.39 20.50 11.29
C VAL A 133 -14.40 21.10 12.29
#